data_AF-A0A9E2ZBL5-F1
#
_entry.id   AF-A0A9E2ZBL5-F1
#
_cell.length_a   1.000
_cell.length_b   1.000
_cell.length_c   1.000
_cell.angle_alpha   90.00
_cell.angle_beta   90.00
_cell.angle_gamma   90.00
#
_symmetry.space_group_name_H-M   'P 1'
#
loop_
_entity.id
_entity.type
_entity.pdbx_description
1 polymer ?
#
loop_
_entity_poly.entity_id
_entity_poly.type
_entity_poly.pdbx_seq_one_letter_code
_entity_poly.pdbx_strand_id
1 'polypeptide(L)'
;MAETRHDGEDPALNDRSVAELLKQLSDQTATLVRQELDLAKAELIVKGKRAGLGAGMFGGAGVFALYGVGALTACVILALSTAMTSWLAALIVTVAFAAIAGVLALTGKSKLQQGVPPVPEQTVESVKEDVELTKQRAKEGRQ
;
A
#
# COMPACT_ATOMS: atom_id res chain seq x y z
N MET A 1 -60.03 58.11 -12.40
CA MET A 1 -59.61 57.27 -11.25
C MET A 1 -60.01 55.84 -11.53
N ALA A 2 -59.05 54.95 -11.75
CA ALA A 2 -59.13 53.52 -11.45
C ALA A 2 -57.77 52.92 -11.82
N GLU A 3 -56.87 52.92 -10.84
CA GLU A 3 -55.59 52.24 -10.91
C GLU A 3 -55.75 50.81 -10.39
N THR A 4 -54.87 49.93 -10.87
CA THR A 4 -54.49 48.63 -10.30
C THR A 4 -55.50 47.49 -10.34
N ARG A 5 -55.23 46.52 -11.23
CA ARG A 5 -55.21 45.10 -10.84
C ARG A 5 -54.37 44.31 -11.85
N HIS A 6 -53.14 43.97 -11.48
CA HIS A 6 -52.41 42.88 -12.12
C HIS A 6 -51.85 42.00 -11.00
N ASP A 7 -52.60 40.93 -10.78
CA ASP A 7 -52.17 39.55 -10.57
C ASP A 7 -51.04 39.29 -9.56
N GLY A 8 -51.44 38.70 -8.42
CA GLY A 8 -50.52 38.09 -7.48
C GLY A 8 -49.82 36.90 -8.12
N GLU A 9 -48.50 37.00 -8.23
CA GLU A 9 -47.61 35.88 -8.50
C GLU A 9 -47.74 34.86 -7.36
N ASP A 10 -48.06 33.62 -7.72
CA ASP A 10 -48.40 32.54 -6.80
C ASP A 10 -47.11 31.91 -6.23
N PRO A 11 -46.75 32.13 -4.94
CA PRO A 11 -45.46 31.70 -4.37
C PRO A 11 -45.23 30.18 -4.41
N ALA A 12 -46.32 29.39 -4.51
CA ALA A 12 -46.25 27.94 -4.60
C ALA A 12 -45.62 27.41 -5.91
N LEU A 13 -45.58 28.21 -6.99
CA LEU A 13 -44.93 27.83 -8.25
C LEU A 13 -43.41 28.02 -8.19
N ASN A 14 -42.94 29.04 -7.46
CA ASN A 14 -41.51 29.32 -7.30
C ASN A 14 -40.82 28.28 -6.41
N ASP A 15 -41.44 27.90 -5.30
CA ASP A 15 -40.91 26.87 -4.39
C ASP A 15 -40.80 25.49 -5.05
N ARG A 16 -41.75 25.14 -5.94
CA ARG A 16 -41.67 23.92 -6.76
C ARG A 16 -40.46 23.93 -7.70
N SER A 17 -40.11 25.09 -8.26
CA SER A 17 -38.97 25.21 -9.16
C SER A 17 -37.62 25.04 -8.44
N VAL A 18 -37.48 25.59 -7.23
CA VAL A 18 -36.27 25.45 -6.40
C VAL A 18 -36.07 24.00 -5.95
N ALA A 19 -37.18 23.33 -5.58
CA ALA A 19 -37.15 21.90 -5.25
C ALA A 19 -36.74 21.03 -6.46
N GLU A 20 -37.21 21.36 -7.67
CA GLU A 20 -36.83 20.67 -8.91
C GLU A 20 -35.34 20.85 -9.25
N LEU A 21 -34.79 22.07 -9.09
CA LEU A 21 -33.37 22.36 -9.32
C LEU A 21 -32.46 21.66 -8.31
N LEU A 22 -32.83 21.66 -7.02
CA LEU A 22 -32.11 20.92 -5.98
C LEU A 22 -32.09 19.42 -6.26
N LYS A 23 -33.21 18.87 -6.75
CA LYS A 23 -33.31 17.48 -7.17
C LYS A 23 -32.40 17.20 -8.37
N GLN A 24 -32.41 18.05 -9.40
CA GLN A 24 -31.54 17.90 -10.55
C GLN A 24 -30.04 17.99 -10.20
N LEU A 25 -29.65 18.94 -9.34
CA LEU A 25 -28.27 19.04 -8.84
C LEU A 25 -27.87 17.81 -8.02
N SER A 26 -28.78 17.30 -7.19
CA SER A 26 -28.55 16.06 -6.42
C SER A 26 -28.37 14.86 -7.33
N ASP A 27 -29.20 14.72 -8.36
CA ASP A 27 -29.12 13.65 -9.36
C ASP A 27 -27.84 13.76 -10.20
N GLN A 28 -27.45 14.97 -10.60
CA GLN A 28 -26.20 15.22 -11.32
C GLN A 28 -24.97 14.91 -10.46
N THR A 29 -24.99 15.33 -9.19
CA THR A 29 -23.91 15.05 -8.24
C THR A 29 -23.79 13.54 -8.00
N ALA A 30 -24.91 12.85 -7.80
CA ALA A 30 -24.93 11.40 -7.65
C ALA A 30 -24.39 10.68 -8.90
N THR A 31 -24.69 11.22 -10.09
CA THR A 31 -24.19 10.70 -11.36
C THR A 31 -22.68 10.91 -11.50
N LEU A 32 -22.17 12.10 -11.16
CA LEU A 32 -20.74 12.41 -11.21
C LEU A 32 -19.95 11.52 -10.25
N VAL A 33 -20.44 11.34 -9.02
CA VAL A 33 -19.81 10.45 -8.03
C VAL A 33 -19.74 9.01 -8.56
N ARG A 34 -20.81 8.51 -9.19
CA ARG A 34 -20.79 7.16 -9.81
C ARG A 34 -19.76 7.08 -10.93
N GLN A 35 -19.64 8.11 -11.77
CA GLN A 35 -18.65 8.14 -12.85
C GLN A 35 -17.21 8.15 -12.34
N GLU A 36 -16.91 8.96 -11.31
CA GLU A 36 -15.60 8.98 -10.65
C GLU A 36 -15.27 7.61 -10.03
N LEU A 37 -16.25 6.96 -9.40
CA LEU A 37 -16.07 5.61 -8.87
C LEU A 37 -15.80 4.58 -9.99
N ASP A 38 -16.51 4.66 -11.11
CA ASP A 38 -16.32 3.73 -12.22
C ASP A 38 -15.00 3.97 -12.95
N LEU A 39 -14.57 5.23 -13.07
CA LEU A 39 -13.25 5.59 -13.58
C LEU A 39 -12.14 5.08 -12.64
N ALA A 40 -12.28 5.32 -11.33
CA ALA A 40 -11.34 4.83 -10.32
C ALA A 40 -11.25 3.30 -10.35
N LYS A 41 -12.37 2.59 -10.46
CA LYS A 41 -12.38 1.12 -10.65
C LYS A 41 -11.64 0.72 -11.92
N ALA A 42 -11.88 1.38 -13.05
CA ALA A 42 -11.21 1.08 -14.31
C ALA A 42 -9.69 1.27 -14.19
N GLU A 43 -9.25 2.38 -13.58
CA GLU A 43 -7.84 2.65 -13.36
C GLU A 43 -7.19 1.63 -12.39
N LEU A 44 -7.90 1.26 -11.31
CA LEU A 44 -7.46 0.22 -10.38
C LEU A 44 -7.32 -1.15 -11.05
N ILE A 45 -8.22 -1.52 -11.96
CA ILE A 45 -8.11 -2.78 -12.73
C ILE A 45 -6.87 -2.75 -13.63
N VAL A 46 -6.62 -1.65 -14.33
CA VAL A 46 -5.45 -1.51 -15.21
C VAL A 46 -4.15 -1.53 -14.41
N LYS A 47 -4.07 -0.77 -13.31
CA LYS A 47 -2.92 -0.76 -12.40
C LYS A 47 -2.73 -2.13 -11.76
N GLY A 48 -3.81 -2.76 -11.30
CA GLY A 48 -3.81 -4.08 -10.69
C GLY A 48 -3.32 -5.17 -11.65
N LYS A 49 -3.75 -5.14 -12.92
CA LYS A 49 -3.28 -6.08 -13.95
C LYS A 49 -1.78 -5.91 -14.24
N ARG A 50 -1.29 -4.67 -14.35
CA ARG A 50 0.14 -4.39 -14.57
C ARG A 50 0.98 -4.83 -13.36
N ALA A 51 0.55 -4.47 -12.16
CA ALA A 51 1.20 -4.89 -10.92
C ALA A 51 1.18 -6.42 -10.76
N GLY A 52 0.05 -7.06 -11.06
CA GLY A 52 -0.09 -8.52 -11.01
C GLY A 52 0.79 -9.24 -12.04
N LEU A 53 0.90 -8.74 -13.26
CA LEU A 53 1.84 -9.27 -14.25
C LEU A 53 3.29 -9.14 -13.77
N GLY A 54 3.66 -7.95 -13.26
CA GLY A 54 4.99 -7.72 -12.71
C GLY A 54 5.31 -8.65 -11.55
N ALA A 55 4.40 -8.77 -10.59
CA ALA A 55 4.55 -9.69 -9.46
C ALA A 55 4.64 -11.16 -9.92
N GLY A 56 3.83 -11.56 -10.90
CA GLY A 56 3.88 -12.89 -11.49
C GLY A 56 5.22 -13.17 -12.21
N MET A 57 5.73 -12.21 -12.98
CA MET A 57 7.02 -12.31 -13.65
C MET A 57 8.18 -12.39 -12.64
N PHE A 58 8.17 -11.55 -11.61
CA PHE A 58 9.17 -11.61 -10.53
C PHE A 58 9.09 -12.93 -9.74
N GLY A 59 7.88 -13.40 -9.45
CA GLY A 59 7.66 -14.70 -8.82
C GLY A 59 8.22 -15.84 -9.67
N GLY A 60 7.90 -15.85 -10.97
CA GLY A 60 8.44 -16.81 -11.93
C GLY A 60 9.97 -16.74 -12.03
N ALA A 61 10.54 -15.55 -12.15
CA ALA A 61 11.98 -15.33 -12.16
C ALA A 61 12.65 -15.86 -10.88
N GLY A 62 12.03 -15.65 -9.71
CA GLY A 62 12.51 -16.18 -8.44
C GLY A 62 12.54 -17.72 -8.41
N VAL A 63 11.51 -18.38 -8.93
CA VAL A 63 11.46 -19.85 -9.05
C VAL A 63 12.55 -20.36 -9.98
N PHE A 64 12.71 -19.77 -11.17
CA PHE A 64 13.78 -20.15 -12.10
C PHE A 64 15.18 -19.87 -11.54
N ALA A 65 15.37 -18.77 -10.82
CA ALA A 65 16.62 -18.47 -10.14
C ALA A 65 16.94 -19.52 -9.07
N LEU A 66 15.94 -19.97 -8.30
CA LEU A 66 16.11 -21.04 -7.31
C LEU A 66 16.56 -22.36 -7.97
N TYR A 67 15.90 -22.76 -9.07
CA TYR A 67 16.34 -23.92 -9.85
C TYR A 67 17.74 -23.74 -10.43
N GLY A 68 18.08 -22.54 -10.91
CA GLY A 68 19.41 -22.20 -11.41
C GLY A 68 20.49 -22.35 -10.34
N VAL A 69 20.25 -21.86 -9.12
CA VAL A 69 21.16 -22.05 -7.97
C VAL A 69 21.31 -23.54 -7.64
N GLY A 70 20.22 -24.31 -7.66
CA GLY A 70 20.27 -25.77 -7.48
C GLY A 70 21.11 -26.48 -8.54
N ALA A 71 20.93 -26.13 -9.82
CA ALA A 71 21.72 -26.66 -10.93
C ALA A 71 23.21 -26.30 -10.83
N LEU A 72 23.52 -25.04 -10.44
CA LEU A 72 24.90 -24.61 -10.19
C LEU A 72 25.52 -25.36 -9.01
N THR A 73 24.75 -25.58 -7.93
CA THR A 73 25.20 -26.38 -6.78
C THR A 73 25.55 -27.80 -7.21
N ALA A 74 24.68 -28.45 -7.99
CA ALA A 74 24.95 -29.77 -8.55
C ALA A 74 26.18 -29.77 -9.47
N CYS A 75 26.32 -28.75 -10.33
CA CYS A 75 27.49 -28.58 -11.20
C CYS A 75 28.79 -28.52 -10.40
N VAL A 76 28.85 -27.71 -9.33
CA VAL A 76 30.03 -27.62 -8.46
C VAL A 76 30.34 -28.95 -7.78
N ILE A 77 29.31 -29.66 -7.27
CA ILE A 77 29.50 -30.98 -6.65
C ILE A 77 30.05 -31.98 -7.67
N LEU A 78 29.50 -32.03 -8.88
CA LEU A 78 29.95 -32.93 -9.94
C LEU A 78 31.39 -32.59 -10.38
N ALA A 79 31.71 -31.30 -10.52
CA ALA A 79 33.06 -30.86 -10.84
C ALA A 79 34.07 -31.30 -9.77
N LEU A 80 33.77 -31.07 -8.48
CA LEU A 80 34.62 -31.53 -7.37
C LEU A 80 34.71 -33.06 -7.31
N SER A 81 33.64 -33.76 -7.67
CA SER A 81 33.61 -35.23 -7.71
C SER A 81 34.55 -35.83 -8.76
N THR A 82 35.10 -35.04 -9.68
CA THR A 82 36.17 -35.49 -10.59
C THR A 82 37.52 -35.65 -9.89
N ALA A 83 37.72 -34.96 -8.76
CA ALA A 83 38.97 -34.96 -7.99
C ALA A 83 38.86 -35.74 -6.66
N MET A 84 37.65 -36.00 -6.16
CA MET A 84 37.40 -36.68 -4.88
C MET A 84 36.06 -37.44 -4.88
N THR A 85 35.76 -38.19 -3.82
CA THR A 85 34.49 -38.90 -3.70
C THR A 85 33.29 -37.93 -3.59
N SER A 86 32.18 -38.30 -4.22
CA SER A 86 30.99 -37.44 -4.34
C SER A 86 30.38 -37.00 -3.01
N TRP A 87 30.38 -37.85 -1.99
CA TRP A 87 29.87 -37.48 -0.66
C TRP A 87 30.72 -36.39 -0.01
N LEU A 88 32.04 -36.41 -0.23
CA LEU A 88 32.96 -35.43 0.33
C LEU A 88 32.82 -34.09 -0.41
N ALA A 89 32.67 -34.13 -1.73
CA ALA A 89 32.37 -32.95 -2.55
C ALA A 89 31.07 -32.26 -2.09
N ALA A 90 29.99 -33.02 -1.88
CA ALA A 90 28.73 -32.50 -1.37
C ALA A 90 28.87 -31.88 0.02
N LEU A 91 29.68 -32.48 0.90
CA LEU A 91 29.92 -31.96 2.25
C LEU A 91 30.69 -30.64 2.22
N ILE A 92 31.72 -30.51 1.36
CA ILE A 92 32.47 -29.26 1.18
C ILE A 92 31.57 -28.13 0.71
N VAL A 93 30.74 -28.38 -0.31
CA VAL A 93 29.80 -27.37 -0.83
C VAL A 93 28.79 -26.96 0.24
N THR A 94 28.30 -27.92 1.03
CA THR A 94 27.39 -27.67 2.15
C THR A 94 28.03 -26.77 3.21
N VAL A 95 29.27 -27.05 3.60
CA VAL A 95 30.01 -26.23 4.58
C VAL A 95 30.26 -24.82 4.03
N ALA A 96 30.60 -24.69 2.74
CA ALA A 96 30.76 -23.39 2.10
C ALA A 96 29.45 -22.56 2.14
N PHE A 97 28.31 -23.18 1.82
CA PHE A 97 27.00 -22.51 1.93
C PHE A 97 26.64 -22.17 3.37
N ALA A 98 26.92 -23.05 4.33
CA ALA A 98 26.69 -22.77 5.75
C ALA A 98 27.53 -21.57 6.24
N ALA A 99 28.78 -21.45 5.79
CA ALA A 99 29.63 -20.32 6.11
C ALA A 99 29.07 -19.01 5.53
N ILE A 100 28.68 -19.00 4.25
CA ILE A 100 28.06 -17.84 3.60
C ILE A 100 26.76 -17.45 4.31
N ALA A 101 25.89 -18.42 4.60
CA ALA A 101 24.65 -18.21 5.32
C ALA A 101 24.88 -17.66 6.73
N GLY A 102 25.89 -18.17 7.44
CA GLY A 102 26.30 -17.67 8.75
C GLY A 102 26.73 -16.20 8.70
N VAL A 103 27.58 -15.83 7.75
CA VAL A 103 28.03 -14.43 7.58
C VAL A 103 26.85 -13.50 7.24
N LEU A 104 25.96 -13.93 6.33
CA LEU A 104 24.76 -13.17 5.98
C LEU A 104 23.82 -13.01 7.19
N ALA A 105 23.59 -14.08 7.95
CA ALA A 105 22.73 -14.04 9.13
C ALA A 105 23.30 -13.12 10.23
N LEU A 106 24.61 -13.20 10.49
CA LEU A 106 25.28 -12.33 11.47
C LEU A 106 25.25 -10.87 11.04
N THR A 107 25.55 -10.58 9.77
CA THR A 107 25.52 -9.22 9.23
C THR A 107 24.10 -8.65 9.22
N GLY A 108 23.11 -9.46 8.81
CA GLY A 108 21.70 -9.10 8.84
C GLY A 108 21.21 -8.81 10.25
N LYS A 109 21.54 -9.66 11.22
CA LYS A 109 21.24 -9.46 12.64
C LYS A 109 21.87 -8.16 13.16
N SER A 110 23.14 -7.92 12.85
CA SER A 110 23.83 -6.69 13.26
C SER A 110 23.16 -5.45 12.66
N LYS A 111 22.72 -5.48 11.40
CA LYS A 111 22.00 -4.36 10.77
C LYS A 111 20.61 -4.14 11.37
N LEU A 112 19.88 -5.21 11.70
CA LEU A 112 18.60 -5.08 12.42
C LEU A 112 18.79 -4.49 13.82
N GLN A 113 19.85 -4.88 14.53
CA GLN A 113 20.16 -4.37 15.86
C GLN A 113 20.66 -2.92 15.86
N GLN A 114 21.27 -2.46 14.77
CA GLN A 114 21.78 -1.09 14.64
C GLN A 114 20.77 -0.12 13.99
N GLY A 115 19.76 -0.63 13.27
CA GLY A 115 19.11 0.15 12.21
C GLY A 115 17.79 0.83 12.55
N VAL A 116 17.09 0.48 13.64
CA VAL A 116 15.77 1.10 13.93
C VAL A 116 15.54 1.03 15.44
N PRO A 117 15.60 2.14 16.22
CA PRO A 117 14.87 2.14 17.48
C PRO A 117 13.42 1.81 17.13
N PRO A 118 12.81 0.77 17.73
CA PRO A 118 11.51 0.24 17.33
C PRO A 118 10.37 1.28 17.40
N VAL A 119 10.66 2.48 17.91
CA VAL A 119 9.79 3.64 17.87
C VAL A 119 10.63 4.87 17.51
N PRO A 120 10.24 5.71 16.51
CA PRO A 120 10.93 6.96 16.24
C PRO A 120 10.72 7.89 17.44
N GLU A 121 11.79 8.21 18.18
CA GLU A 121 11.72 9.00 19.42
C GLU A 121 10.99 10.35 19.21
N GLN A 122 11.26 11.00 18.07
CA GLN A 122 10.63 12.26 17.68
C GLN A 122 9.11 12.13 17.44
N THR A 123 8.66 10.99 16.88
CA THR A 123 7.22 10.72 16.65
C THR A 123 6.51 10.39 17.96
N VAL A 124 7.20 9.79 18.94
CA VAL A 124 6.63 9.54 20.26
C VAL A 124 6.49 10.83 21.05
N GLU A 125 7.45 11.74 20.93
CA GLU A 125 7.43 13.03 21.61
C GLU A 125 6.31 13.94 21.07
N SER A 126 6.16 14.05 19.75
CA SER A 126 5.08 14.84 19.13
C SER A 126 3.69 14.31 19.48
N VAL A 127 3.50 12.99 19.53
CA VAL A 127 2.22 12.39 19.93
C VAL A 127 1.92 12.63 21.42
N LYS A 128 2.94 12.64 22.29
CA LYS A 128 2.75 12.99 23.70
C LYS A 128 2.36 14.46 23.88
N GLU A 129 2.99 15.35 23.12
CA GLU A 129 2.67 16.78 23.13
C GLU A 129 1.23 17.03 22.65
N ASP A 130 0.81 16.40 21.54
CA ASP A 130 -0.56 16.50 21.02
C ASP A 130 -1.62 16.00 22.01
N VAL A 131 -1.31 14.92 22.74
CA VAL A 131 -2.19 14.38 23.79
C VAL A 131 -2.31 15.34 24.97
N GLU A 132 -1.21 15.96 25.40
CA GLU A 132 -1.24 16.94 26.50
C GLU A 132 -1.97 18.23 26.11
N LEU A 133 -1.77 18.73 24.89
CA LEU A 133 -2.52 19.87 24.36
C LEU A 133 -4.02 19.58 24.28
N THR A 134 -4.39 18.37 23.86
CA THR A 134 -5.80 17.95 23.81
C THR A 134 -6.42 17.85 25.21
N LYS A 135 -5.68 17.33 26.20
CA LYS A 135 -6.13 17.29 27.60
C LYS A 135 -6.29 18.69 28.21
N GLN A 136 -5.38 19.61 27.92
CA GLN A 136 -5.47 21.00 28.38
C GLN A 136 -6.70 21.70 27.81
N ARG A 137 -6.93 21.59 26.50
CA ARG A 137 -8.12 22.17 25.85
C ARG A 137 -9.43 21.57 26.37
N ALA A 138 -9.47 20.29 26.68
CA ALA A 138 -10.64 19.64 27.28
C ALA A 138 -10.91 20.11 28.73
N LYS A 139 -9.87 20.55 29.46
CA LYS A 139 -9.97 21.06 30.82
C LYS A 139 -10.38 22.53 30.87
N GLU A 140 -9.91 23.32 29.89
CA GLU A 140 -10.29 24.73 29.70
C GLU A 140 -11.74 24.89 29.23
N GLY A 141 -12.24 24.03 28.34
CA GLY A 141 -13.63 24.07 27.87
C GLY A 141 -14.68 23.61 28.90
N ARG A 142 -14.27 23.27 30.13
CA ARG A 142 -15.15 22.80 31.22
C ARG A 142 -15.25 23.80 32.38
N GLN A 143 -14.56 24.94 32.30
CA GLN A 143 -14.72 26.09 33.19
C GLN A 143 -15.56 27.17 32.51
#